data_AF-A0A3D0S784-F1
#
_entry.id   AF-A0A3D0S784-F1
#
_cell.length_a   1.000
_cell.length_b   1.000
_cell.length_c   1.000
_cell.angle_alpha   90.00
_cell.angle_beta   90.00
_cell.angle_gamma   90.00
#
_symmetry.space_group_name_H-M   'P 1'
#
loop_
_entity.id
_entity.type
_entity.pdbx_description
1 polymer ?
#
loop_
_entity_poly.entity_id
_entity_poly.type
_entity_poly.pdbx_seq_one_letter_code
_entity_poly.pdbx_strand_id
1 'polypeptide(L)'
;MLGCGNILRGDDAVGPVLVRTLLDEGVPAGVRVVDGGTAGMDVAFGMRGASRVVVVDACRSGGEPGTVFRLPAEVVAELPPVEGLHLHNFRWDHALAFSSWLLGPGRPTDVTVYLVEAGSFEPGAPLTEPVAEGMRRVAALLRADHFPADAEVTLDDAGYLRLPAELAAQRFPADVCVARREGDELRLFPLQDAAHGGLVLKQCNVRGDRSLLLHEVLGFAPVGGRFPAFWDDAAGALKVRLEEATTGGDRGADRGDPRARPVVGLPAGDHAGGGRPETAEDLLHAATGAADGGRRPADRGAAADLAGRGR
;
A
#
# COMPACT_ATOMS: atom_id res chain seq x y z
N MET A 1 -1.10 2.62 -8.62
CA MET A 1 0.07 2.63 -7.72
C MET A 1 1.29 3.08 -8.51
N LEU A 2 2.12 3.91 -7.90
CA LEU A 2 3.32 4.53 -8.44
C LEU A 2 4.50 4.09 -7.59
N GLY A 3 5.46 3.38 -8.17
CA GLY A 3 6.74 3.09 -7.52
C GLY A 3 7.75 4.17 -7.87
N CYS A 4 8.31 4.85 -6.89
CA CYS A 4 9.32 5.89 -7.07
C CYS A 4 10.66 5.43 -6.49
N GLY A 5 11.74 6.00 -7.02
CA GLY A 5 13.10 5.71 -6.57
C GLY A 5 14.05 5.40 -7.72
N ASN A 6 15.30 5.05 -7.37
CA ASN A 6 16.36 4.79 -8.34
C ASN A 6 16.81 3.33 -8.29
N ILE A 7 16.52 2.59 -9.36
CA ILE A 7 16.90 1.17 -9.49
C ILE A 7 18.42 0.91 -9.38
N LEU A 8 19.24 1.94 -9.61
CA LEU A 8 20.70 1.83 -9.56
C LEU A 8 21.29 2.11 -8.17
N ARG A 9 20.47 2.34 -7.13
CA ARG A 9 20.94 2.90 -5.86
C ARG A 9 20.47 2.13 -4.64
N GLY A 10 20.78 0.83 -4.59
CA GLY A 10 20.51 -0.01 -3.42
C GLY A 10 19.03 -0.04 -3.05
N ASP A 11 18.74 0.24 -1.79
CA ASP A 11 17.37 0.24 -1.23
C ASP A 11 16.45 1.32 -1.82
N ASP A 12 17.02 2.34 -2.47
CA ASP A 12 16.26 3.34 -3.23
C ASP A 12 15.48 2.72 -4.41
N ALA A 13 15.82 1.48 -4.79
CA ALA A 13 15.15 0.72 -5.83
C ALA A 13 13.80 0.13 -5.38
N VAL A 14 13.40 0.26 -4.11
CA VAL A 14 12.24 -0.45 -3.54
C VAL A 14 10.93 -0.21 -4.29
N GLY A 15 10.66 1.03 -4.74
CA GLY A 15 9.47 1.36 -5.52
C GLY A 15 9.44 0.68 -6.90
N PRO A 16 10.45 0.91 -7.76
CA PRO A 16 10.56 0.24 -9.06
C PRO A 16 10.58 -1.30 -8.98
N VAL A 17 11.28 -1.87 -7.99
CA VAL A 17 11.33 -3.33 -7.79
C VAL A 17 9.95 -3.87 -7.39
N LEU A 18 9.20 -3.17 -6.55
CA LEU A 18 7.82 -3.55 -6.21
C LEU A 18 6.90 -3.48 -7.43
N VAL A 19 7.02 -2.43 -8.25
CA VAL A 19 6.24 -2.32 -9.50
C VAL A 19 6.50 -3.53 -10.39
N ARG A 20 7.77 -3.89 -10.59
CA ARG A 20 8.14 -5.06 -11.38
C ARG A 20 7.56 -6.35 -10.80
N THR A 21 7.68 -6.53 -9.48
CA THR A 21 7.15 -7.70 -8.77
C THR A 21 5.65 -7.85 -8.99
N LEU A 22 4.87 -6.78 -8.83
CA LEU A 22 3.42 -6.81 -9.04
C LEU A 22 3.02 -7.07 -10.51
N LEU A 23 3.81 -6.57 -11.46
CA LEU A 23 3.56 -6.84 -12.88
C LEU A 23 3.83 -8.31 -13.24
N ASP A 24 4.89 -8.91 -12.69
CA ASP A 24 5.24 -10.31 -12.94
C ASP A 24 4.25 -11.27 -12.26
N GLU A 25 3.65 -10.89 -11.14
CA GLU A 25 2.58 -11.65 -10.45
C GLU A 25 1.19 -11.47 -11.09
N GLY A 26 0.98 -10.36 -11.79
CA GLY A 26 -0.30 -9.98 -12.39
C GLY A 26 -1.04 -8.92 -11.57
N VAL A 27 -1.58 -7.93 -12.28
CA VAL A 27 -2.29 -6.79 -11.69
C VAL A 27 -3.79 -6.93 -11.92
N PRO A 28 -4.65 -6.81 -10.89
CA PRO A 28 -6.10 -6.91 -11.05
C PRO A 28 -6.67 -5.88 -12.02
N ALA A 29 -7.80 -6.22 -12.65
CA ALA A 29 -8.53 -5.29 -13.51
C ALA A 29 -8.91 -4.02 -12.72
N GLY A 30 -8.74 -2.85 -13.34
CA GLY A 30 -8.99 -1.55 -12.68
C GLY A 30 -7.81 -1.02 -11.85
N VAL A 31 -6.76 -1.82 -11.62
CA VAL A 31 -5.51 -1.33 -11.03
C VAL A 31 -4.49 -1.06 -12.13
N ARG A 32 -3.79 0.07 -12.01
CA ARG A 32 -2.65 0.42 -12.85
C ARG A 32 -1.43 0.60 -11.98
N VAL A 33 -0.35 -0.09 -12.33
CA VAL A 33 0.96 0.01 -11.67
C VAL A 33 1.91 0.72 -12.65
N VAL A 34 2.64 1.71 -12.16
CA VAL A 34 3.52 2.57 -12.98
C VAL A 34 4.85 2.75 -12.24
N ASP A 35 5.94 2.53 -12.95
CA ASP A 35 7.28 2.92 -12.48
C ASP A 35 7.46 4.42 -12.75
N GLY A 36 7.49 5.21 -11.67
CA GLY A 36 7.71 6.65 -11.72
C GLY A 36 9.20 7.03 -11.71
N GLY A 37 10.09 6.05 -11.46
CA GLY A 37 11.52 6.26 -11.34
C GLY A 37 11.88 7.47 -10.46
N THR A 38 12.81 8.27 -10.95
CA THR A 38 13.21 9.55 -10.33
C THR A 38 12.59 10.77 -11.02
N ALA A 39 11.75 10.56 -12.04
CA ALA A 39 11.18 11.62 -12.85
C ALA A 39 9.72 11.86 -12.46
N GLY A 40 9.46 12.87 -11.65
CA GLY A 40 8.12 13.20 -11.17
C GLY A 40 7.11 13.52 -12.28
N MET A 41 7.53 13.76 -13.53
CA MET A 41 6.63 14.10 -14.63
C MET A 41 5.86 12.85 -15.05
N ASP A 42 6.54 11.70 -15.08
CA ASP A 42 5.93 10.40 -15.30
C ASP A 42 4.98 10.04 -14.16
N VAL A 43 5.30 10.46 -12.93
CA VAL A 43 4.40 10.35 -11.77
C VAL A 43 3.12 11.17 -12.00
N ALA A 44 3.23 12.45 -12.36
CA ALA A 44 2.07 13.33 -12.59
C ALA A 44 1.17 12.84 -13.74
N PHE A 45 1.75 12.38 -14.86
CA PHE A 45 0.98 11.77 -15.94
C PHE A 45 0.38 10.42 -15.54
N GLY A 46 1.12 9.64 -14.76
CA GLY A 46 0.67 8.38 -14.17
C GLY A 46 -0.58 8.56 -13.31
N MET A 47 -0.78 9.71 -12.66
CA MET A 47 -1.95 9.98 -11.82
C MET A 47 -3.22 10.32 -12.58
N ARG A 48 -3.14 10.69 -13.87
CA ARG A 48 -4.29 11.17 -14.63
C ARG A 48 -5.39 10.13 -14.72
N GLY A 49 -6.62 10.53 -14.37
CA GLY A 49 -7.82 9.69 -14.44
C GLY A 49 -7.91 8.62 -13.35
N ALA A 50 -6.99 8.61 -12.39
CA ALA A 50 -7.09 7.74 -11.22
C ALA A 50 -7.98 8.38 -10.15
N SER A 51 -8.93 7.62 -9.61
CA SER A 51 -9.72 8.02 -8.45
C SER A 51 -8.90 7.99 -7.15
N ARG A 52 -8.02 6.99 -7.04
CA ARG A 52 -7.08 6.80 -5.93
C ARG A 52 -5.67 6.63 -6.45
N VAL A 53 -4.71 7.23 -5.77
CA VAL A 53 -3.28 7.08 -6.05
C VAL A 53 -2.57 6.55 -4.81
N VAL A 54 -1.71 5.56 -5.02
CA VAL A 54 -0.81 5.06 -3.99
C VAL A 54 0.61 5.21 -4.48
N VAL A 55 1.46 5.90 -3.71
CA VAL A 55 2.89 6.08 -3.99
C VAL A 55 3.69 5.20 -3.05
N VAL A 56 4.73 4.55 -3.55
CA VAL A 56 5.70 3.80 -2.75
C VAL A 56 7.10 4.32 -3.06
N ASP A 57 7.84 4.71 -2.02
CA ASP A 57 9.21 5.23 -2.13
C ASP A 57 10.09 4.74 -0.97
N ALA A 58 11.41 4.84 -1.12
CA ALA A 58 12.35 4.69 -0.02
C ALA A 58 12.42 5.98 0.81
N CYS A 59 12.70 5.87 2.10
CA CYS A 59 13.01 7.02 2.96
C CYS A 59 14.28 6.78 3.78
N ARG A 60 14.85 7.88 4.29
CA ARG A 60 15.91 7.84 5.30
C ARG A 60 15.49 8.70 6.48
N SER A 61 14.75 8.08 7.38
CA SER A 61 14.29 8.68 8.63
C SER A 61 15.31 8.49 9.75
N GLY A 62 16.17 7.47 9.70
CA GLY A 62 17.00 7.06 10.85
C GLY A 62 16.28 6.05 11.75
N GLY A 63 15.14 5.52 11.28
CA GLY A 63 14.52 4.31 11.80
C GLY A 63 15.30 3.04 11.46
N GLU A 64 14.76 1.89 11.85
CA GLU A 64 15.35 0.60 11.48
C GLU A 64 15.08 0.29 9.99
N PRO A 65 16.08 -0.16 9.21
CA PRO A 65 15.89 -0.54 7.82
C PRO A 65 14.74 -1.52 7.62
N GLY A 66 13.95 -1.30 6.58
CA GLY A 66 12.74 -2.07 6.27
C GLY A 66 11.47 -1.60 6.98
N THR A 67 11.56 -0.69 7.95
CA THR A 67 10.37 -0.11 8.60
C THR A 67 9.46 0.52 7.55
N VAL A 68 8.17 0.19 7.60
CA VAL A 68 7.17 0.72 6.66
C VAL A 68 6.37 1.82 7.34
N PHE A 69 6.38 3.00 6.75
CA PHE A 69 5.55 4.13 7.18
C PHE A 69 4.42 4.35 6.19
N ARG A 70 3.26 4.79 6.69
CA ARG A 70 2.13 5.22 5.87
C ARG A 70 1.83 6.67 6.18
N LEU A 71 1.90 7.55 5.17
CA LEU A 71 1.50 8.94 5.34
C LEU A 71 0.00 9.11 5.04
N PRO A 72 -0.75 9.78 5.93
CA PRO A 72 -2.15 10.12 5.69
C PRO A 72 -2.29 11.17 4.57
N ALA A 73 -3.42 11.12 3.86
CA ALA A 73 -3.69 11.95 2.68
C ALA A 73 -3.69 13.45 3.00
N GLU A 74 -4.05 13.82 4.23
CA GLU A 74 -4.11 15.19 4.72
C GLU A 74 -2.71 15.84 4.75
N VAL A 75 -1.72 15.11 5.24
CA VAL A 75 -0.31 15.55 5.28
C VAL A 75 0.26 15.71 3.87
N VAL A 76 -0.20 14.87 2.95
CA VAL A 76 0.18 14.94 1.54
C VAL A 76 -0.47 16.13 0.82
N ALA A 77 -1.68 16.52 1.23
CA ALA A 77 -2.39 17.66 0.65
C ALA A 77 -1.82 19.02 1.07
N GLU A 78 -1.09 19.08 2.19
CA GLU A 78 -0.45 20.29 2.72
C GLU A 78 0.95 20.55 2.14
N LEU A 79 1.39 19.74 1.16
CA LEU A 79 2.66 19.94 0.48
C LEU A 79 2.75 21.37 -0.11
N PRO A 80 3.83 22.13 0.19
CA PRO A 80 3.95 23.51 -0.24
C PRO A 80 3.91 23.63 -1.78
N PRO A 81 3.33 24.71 -2.34
CA PRO A 81 3.41 25.00 -3.76
C PRO A 81 4.87 25.16 -4.20
N VAL A 82 5.22 24.63 -5.37
CA VAL A 82 6.60 24.62 -5.85
C VAL A 82 7.05 26.06 -6.21
N GLU A 83 7.89 26.66 -5.39
CA GLU A 83 8.68 27.84 -5.78
C GLU A 83 9.95 27.37 -6.52
N GLY A 84 10.06 27.68 -7.82
CA GLY A 84 11.26 27.42 -8.62
C GLY A 84 11.34 26.01 -9.23
N LEU A 85 10.75 25.84 -10.42
CA LEU A 85 10.85 24.62 -11.23
C LEU A 85 12.27 24.44 -11.78
N HIS A 86 13.13 23.74 -11.04
CA HIS A 86 14.32 23.12 -11.60
C HIS A 86 13.98 21.69 -12.03
N LEU A 87 13.78 21.50 -13.34
CA LEU A 87 13.37 20.25 -14.02
C LEU A 87 14.26 19.02 -13.74
N HIS A 88 15.40 19.20 -13.07
CA HIS A 88 16.37 18.14 -12.79
C HIS A 88 16.23 17.50 -11.39
N ASN A 89 15.31 18.01 -10.55
CA ASN A 89 15.03 17.49 -9.20
C ASN A 89 13.53 17.30 -8.96
N PHE A 90 12.82 16.82 -9.98
CA PHE A 90 11.38 16.66 -9.95
C PHE A 90 11.03 15.32 -9.30
N ARG A 91 10.72 15.35 -8.00
CA ARG A 91 10.41 14.18 -7.16
C ARG A 91 8.89 13.91 -7.12
N TRP A 92 8.46 12.81 -6.49
CA TRP A 92 7.04 12.50 -6.38
C TRP A 92 6.26 13.52 -5.54
N ASP A 93 6.85 14.09 -4.49
CA ASP A 93 6.23 15.12 -3.65
C ASP A 93 6.00 16.42 -4.44
N HIS A 94 6.99 16.83 -5.25
CA HIS A 94 6.81 17.89 -6.25
C HIS A 94 5.79 17.51 -7.32
N ALA A 95 5.72 16.24 -7.75
CA ALA A 95 4.73 15.75 -8.69
C ALA A 95 3.31 15.79 -8.11
N LEU A 96 3.12 15.54 -6.82
CA LEU A 96 1.82 15.64 -6.16
C LEU A 96 1.35 17.10 -6.10
N ALA A 97 2.21 18.01 -5.64
CA ALA A 97 1.92 19.45 -5.64
C ALA A 97 1.66 19.97 -7.07
N PHE A 98 2.47 19.55 -8.05
CA PHE A 98 2.31 19.90 -9.45
C PHE A 98 1.07 19.25 -10.09
N SER A 99 0.69 18.03 -9.69
CA SER A 99 -0.51 17.35 -10.19
C SER A 99 -1.78 18.11 -9.81
N SER A 100 -1.78 18.77 -8.64
CA SER A 100 -2.87 19.64 -8.22
C SER A 100 -3.05 20.82 -9.18
N TRP A 101 -1.95 21.40 -9.66
CA TRP A 101 -1.94 22.47 -10.66
C TRP A 101 -2.23 21.97 -12.08
N LEU A 102 -1.64 20.84 -12.49
CA LEU A 102 -1.73 20.29 -13.85
C LEU A 102 -3.08 19.61 -14.16
N LEU A 103 -3.62 18.86 -13.19
CA LEU A 103 -4.84 18.07 -13.37
C LEU A 103 -6.11 18.83 -12.95
N GLY A 104 -5.95 19.97 -12.26
CA GLY A 104 -7.05 20.82 -11.82
C GLY A 104 -8.14 20.03 -11.07
N PRO A 105 -9.43 20.15 -11.43
CA PRO A 105 -10.52 19.41 -10.77
C PRO A 105 -10.47 17.89 -10.97
N GLY A 106 -9.65 17.38 -11.90
CA GLY A 106 -9.44 15.95 -12.13
C GLY A 106 -8.28 15.34 -11.34
N ARG A 107 -7.73 16.07 -10.36
CA ARG A 107 -6.67 15.57 -9.48
C ARG A 107 -7.22 14.46 -8.57
N PRO A 108 -6.44 13.41 -8.28
CA PRO A 108 -6.82 12.43 -7.27
C PRO A 108 -6.91 13.11 -5.91
N THR A 109 -8.01 12.87 -5.21
CA THR A 109 -8.26 13.39 -3.86
C THR A 109 -7.90 12.38 -2.77
N ASP A 110 -7.79 11.11 -3.15
CA ASP A 110 -7.38 10.02 -2.29
C ASP A 110 -5.96 9.58 -2.66
N VAL A 111 -4.98 10.06 -1.90
CA VAL A 111 -3.57 9.78 -2.09
C VAL A 111 -2.99 9.16 -0.83
N THR A 112 -2.45 7.95 -0.95
CA THR A 112 -1.71 7.28 0.14
C THR A 112 -0.24 7.14 -0.25
N VAL A 113 0.68 7.41 0.68
CA VAL A 113 2.12 7.19 0.47
C VAL A 113 2.62 6.13 1.45
N TYR A 114 3.29 5.11 0.95
CA TYR A 114 4.06 4.16 1.75
C TYR A 114 5.55 4.47 1.59
N LEU A 115 6.25 4.61 2.71
CA LEU A 115 7.70 4.82 2.74
C LEU A 115 8.37 3.61 3.38
N VAL A 116 9.48 3.15 2.80
CA VAL A 116 10.28 2.06 3.37
C VAL A 116 11.64 2.59 3.80
N GLU A 117 11.99 2.42 5.08
CA GLU A 117 13.28 2.87 5.60
C GLU A 117 14.43 2.13 4.94
N ALA A 118 15.32 2.86 4.27
CA ALA A 118 16.46 2.29 3.56
C ALA A 118 17.68 2.10 4.47
N GLY A 119 18.37 0.97 4.33
CA GLY A 119 19.62 0.67 5.03
C GLY A 119 20.88 0.97 4.20
N SER A 120 20.83 0.80 2.89
CA SER A 120 21.96 1.00 1.98
C SER A 120 21.54 1.70 0.68
N PHE A 121 22.39 2.63 0.23
CA PHE A 121 22.23 3.33 -1.05
C PHE A 121 23.44 3.11 -1.96
N GLU A 122 24.18 2.02 -1.71
CA GLU A 122 25.37 1.68 -2.48
C GLU A 122 25.01 1.50 -3.97
N PRO A 123 25.70 2.18 -4.90
CA PRO A 123 25.40 2.08 -6.32
C PRO A 123 25.49 0.63 -6.83
N GLY A 124 24.46 0.18 -7.53
CA GLY A 124 24.37 -1.16 -8.12
C GLY A 124 24.16 -2.31 -7.13
N ALA A 125 24.05 -2.03 -5.82
CA ALA A 125 23.70 -3.05 -4.84
C ALA A 125 22.23 -3.49 -4.99
N PRO A 126 21.89 -4.75 -4.68
CA PRO A 126 20.50 -5.17 -4.58
C PRO A 126 19.82 -4.57 -3.34
N LEU A 127 18.50 -4.74 -3.22
CA LEU A 127 17.78 -4.47 -1.98
C LEU A 127 18.39 -5.27 -0.84
N THR A 128 18.57 -4.64 0.31
CA THR A 128 18.92 -5.31 1.56
C THR A 128 17.74 -6.17 2.02
N GLU A 129 18.01 -7.27 2.73
CA GLU A 129 16.96 -8.18 3.21
C GLU A 129 15.88 -7.47 4.06
N PRO A 130 16.22 -6.55 4.99
CA PRO A 130 15.20 -5.81 5.73
C PRO A 130 14.26 -4.99 4.83
N VAL A 131 14.81 -4.36 3.79
CA VAL A 131 14.01 -3.56 2.83
C VAL A 131 13.20 -4.45 1.90
N ALA A 132 13.73 -5.60 1.47
CA ALA A 132 12.97 -6.60 0.73
C ALA A 132 11.77 -7.12 1.54
N GLU A 133 11.94 -7.34 2.84
CA GLU A 133 10.83 -7.69 3.74
C GLU A 133 9.84 -6.53 3.91
N GLY A 134 10.34 -5.29 4.06
CA GLY A 134 9.52 -4.08 4.05
C GLY A 134 8.66 -3.97 2.79
N MET A 135 9.26 -4.24 1.62
CA MET A 135 8.59 -4.26 0.33
C MET A 135 7.49 -5.32 0.27
N ARG A 136 7.75 -6.55 0.76
CA ARG A 136 6.73 -7.62 0.85
C ARG A 136 5.56 -7.20 1.73
N ARG A 137 5.82 -6.53 2.85
CA ARG A 137 4.77 -5.95 3.71
C ARG A 137 3.95 -4.89 2.98
N VAL A 138 4.59 -3.96 2.25
CA VAL A 138 3.89 -2.96 1.43
C VAL A 138 3.03 -3.65 0.38
N ALA A 139 3.54 -4.66 -0.32
CA ALA A 139 2.75 -5.41 -1.30
C ALA A 139 1.49 -6.05 -0.67
N ALA A 140 1.62 -6.62 0.53
CA ALA A 140 0.47 -7.15 1.26
C ALA A 140 -0.55 -6.06 1.63
N LEU A 141 -0.08 -4.88 2.09
CA LEU A 141 -0.94 -3.73 2.38
C LEU A 141 -1.61 -3.16 1.12
N LEU A 142 -0.94 -3.16 -0.03
CA LEU A 142 -1.52 -2.73 -1.31
C LEU A 142 -2.68 -3.63 -1.74
N ARG A 143 -2.45 -4.96 -1.70
CA ARG A 143 -3.51 -5.94 -2.00
C ARG A 143 -4.65 -5.85 -1.00
N ALA A 144 -4.32 -5.56 0.26
CA ALA A 144 -5.33 -5.38 1.27
C ALA A 144 -6.16 -4.10 1.01
N ASP A 145 -5.53 -2.94 1.14
CA ASP A 145 -6.26 -1.70 1.31
C ASP A 145 -6.68 -1.04 -0.02
N HIS A 146 -6.07 -1.43 -1.15
CA HIS A 146 -6.15 -0.65 -2.39
C HIS A 146 -6.52 -1.42 -3.64
N PHE A 147 -6.36 -2.75 -3.67
CA PHE A 147 -6.76 -3.55 -4.82
C PHE A 147 -8.26 -3.87 -4.75
N PRO A 148 -8.96 -3.94 -5.89
CA PRO A 148 -10.33 -4.38 -5.91
C PRO A 148 -10.41 -5.83 -5.45
N ALA A 149 -11.52 -6.18 -4.80
CA ALA A 149 -11.81 -7.56 -4.46
C ALA A 149 -11.90 -8.41 -5.73
N ASP A 150 -11.40 -9.65 -5.66
CA ASP A 150 -11.53 -10.63 -6.75
C ASP A 150 -12.99 -11.05 -6.92
N ALA A 151 -13.77 -11.02 -5.84
CA ALA A 151 -15.20 -11.28 -5.85
C ALA A 151 -15.91 -10.66 -4.63
N GLU A 152 -17.25 -10.60 -4.70
CA GLU A 152 -18.12 -10.41 -3.54
C GLU A 152 -18.67 -11.77 -3.09
N VAL A 153 -18.62 -12.05 -1.80
CA VAL A 153 -19.23 -13.23 -1.17
C VAL A 153 -20.32 -12.79 -0.19
N THR A 154 -21.33 -13.62 0.02
CA THR A 154 -22.40 -13.31 0.99
C THR A 154 -22.35 -14.27 2.16
N LEU A 155 -22.46 -13.76 3.38
CA LEU A 155 -22.68 -14.57 4.57
C LEU A 155 -24.07 -14.24 5.12
N ASP A 156 -24.87 -15.26 5.44
CA ASP A 156 -26.16 -15.05 6.11
C ASP A 156 -26.05 -15.25 7.64
N ASP A 157 -27.09 -14.83 8.37
CA ASP A 157 -27.12 -14.91 9.84
C ASP A 157 -27.07 -16.34 10.38
N ALA A 158 -27.34 -17.35 9.54
CA ALA A 158 -27.20 -18.76 9.87
C ALA A 158 -25.77 -19.28 9.66
N GLY A 159 -24.87 -18.45 9.12
CA GLY A 159 -23.47 -18.76 8.88
C GLY A 159 -23.20 -19.45 7.54
N TYR A 160 -24.12 -19.40 6.57
CA TYR A 160 -23.83 -19.90 5.22
C TYR A 160 -23.08 -18.85 4.41
N LEU A 161 -21.85 -19.17 4.04
CA LEU A 161 -21.07 -18.38 3.09
C LEU A 161 -21.42 -18.85 1.67
N ARG A 162 -21.68 -17.91 0.76
CA ARG A 162 -21.90 -18.19 -0.66
C ARG A 162 -20.78 -17.60 -1.49
N LEU A 163 -20.18 -18.46 -2.32
CA LEU A 163 -19.13 -18.10 -3.26
C LEU A 163 -19.71 -18.09 -4.68
N PRO A 164 -19.41 -17.07 -5.50
CA PRO A 164 -19.74 -17.08 -6.92
C PRO A 164 -19.13 -18.28 -7.64
N ALA A 165 -19.86 -18.82 -8.62
CA ALA A 165 -19.44 -19.99 -9.39
C ALA A 165 -18.04 -19.87 -9.99
N GLU A 166 -17.71 -18.70 -10.54
CA GLU A 166 -16.42 -18.45 -11.19
C GLU A 166 -15.24 -18.50 -10.19
N LEU A 167 -15.36 -17.84 -9.04
CA LEU A 167 -14.36 -17.89 -7.98
C LEU A 167 -14.15 -19.32 -7.47
N ALA A 168 -15.25 -20.05 -7.24
CA ALA A 168 -15.19 -21.43 -6.78
C ALA A 168 -14.50 -22.34 -7.81
N ALA A 169 -14.86 -22.24 -9.09
CA ALA A 169 -14.27 -23.04 -10.15
C ALA A 169 -12.77 -22.78 -10.33
N GLN A 170 -12.34 -21.52 -10.18
CA GLN A 170 -10.93 -21.14 -10.34
C GLN A 170 -10.06 -21.55 -9.15
N ARG A 171 -10.58 -21.43 -7.91
CA ARG A 171 -9.76 -21.50 -6.70
C ARG A 171 -10.04 -22.69 -5.79
N PHE A 172 -11.16 -23.39 -5.99
CA PHE A 172 -11.58 -24.54 -5.16
C PHE A 172 -11.91 -25.76 -6.05
N PRO A 173 -10.93 -26.33 -6.78
CA PRO A 173 -11.19 -27.36 -7.79
C PRO A 173 -11.76 -28.67 -7.22
N ALA A 174 -11.50 -28.97 -5.94
CA ALA A 174 -12.04 -30.15 -5.26
C ALA A 174 -13.36 -29.88 -4.52
N ASP A 175 -13.90 -28.66 -4.56
CA ASP A 175 -15.08 -28.24 -3.78
C ASP A 175 -14.96 -28.52 -2.27
N VAL A 176 -13.74 -28.50 -1.72
CA VAL A 176 -13.47 -28.66 -0.28
C VAL A 176 -12.44 -27.65 0.20
N CYS A 177 -12.64 -27.12 1.42
CA CYS A 177 -11.69 -26.21 2.05
C CYS A 177 -11.58 -26.41 3.57
N VAL A 178 -10.53 -25.86 4.18
CA VAL A 178 -10.49 -25.52 5.61
C VAL A 178 -10.77 -24.04 5.76
N ALA A 179 -11.54 -23.65 6.78
CA ALA A 179 -11.76 -22.25 7.09
C ALA A 179 -11.24 -21.90 8.48
N ARG A 180 -10.68 -20.70 8.62
CA ARG A 180 -10.20 -20.15 9.89
C ARG A 180 -10.58 -18.67 9.98
N ARG A 181 -11.04 -18.24 11.15
CA ARG A 181 -11.28 -16.83 11.46
C ARG A 181 -10.17 -16.30 12.37
N GLU A 182 -9.69 -15.09 12.08
CA GLU A 182 -8.76 -14.34 12.92
C GLU A 182 -9.21 -12.88 12.98
N GLY A 183 -9.82 -12.49 14.11
CA GLY A 183 -10.48 -11.19 14.23
C GLY A 183 -11.61 -11.05 13.20
N ASP A 184 -11.47 -10.04 12.34
CA ASP A 184 -12.44 -9.72 11.27
C ASP A 184 -12.03 -10.26 9.90
N GLU A 185 -11.01 -11.11 9.85
CA GLU A 185 -10.61 -11.80 8.64
C GLU A 185 -11.03 -13.28 8.68
N LEU A 186 -11.71 -13.72 7.63
CA LEU A 186 -12.03 -15.11 7.39
C LEU A 186 -11.15 -15.63 6.24
N ARG A 187 -10.40 -16.72 6.48
CA ARG A 187 -9.55 -17.37 5.47
C ARG A 187 -10.12 -18.73 5.10
N LEU A 188 -10.18 -19.02 3.80
CA LEU A 188 -10.55 -20.32 3.24
C LEU A 188 -9.37 -20.88 2.45
N PHE A 189 -8.91 -22.06 2.84
CA PHE A 189 -7.80 -22.78 2.23
C PHE A 189 -8.34 -23.94 1.40
N PRO A 190 -8.27 -23.92 0.06
CA PRO A 190 -8.72 -25.04 -0.74
C PRO A 190 -7.88 -26.29 -0.45
N LEU A 191 -8.55 -27.44 -0.45
CA LEU A 191 -7.89 -28.73 -0.37
C LEU A 191 -7.80 -29.35 -1.77
N GLN A 192 -6.77 -30.19 -1.97
CA GLN A 192 -6.55 -30.89 -3.25
C GLN A 192 -7.47 -32.10 -3.40
N ASP A 193 -7.94 -32.67 -2.29
CA ASP A 193 -8.91 -33.77 -2.28
C ASP A 193 -9.87 -33.66 -1.10
N ALA A 194 -10.97 -34.41 -1.19
CA ALA A 194 -11.97 -34.54 -0.14
C ALA A 194 -11.64 -35.64 0.89
N ALA A 195 -10.55 -36.38 0.70
CA ALA A 195 -10.20 -37.54 1.52
C ALA A 195 -9.62 -37.14 2.88
N HIS A 196 -9.05 -35.94 2.99
CA HIS A 196 -8.43 -35.43 4.23
C HIS A 196 -9.40 -34.66 5.16
N GLY A 197 -10.72 -34.79 4.95
CA GLY A 197 -11.73 -34.04 5.70
C GLY A 197 -11.84 -32.58 5.24
N GLY A 198 -12.58 -31.75 5.97
CA GLY A 198 -12.80 -30.35 5.64
C GLY A 198 -14.25 -29.98 5.36
N LEU A 199 -14.47 -28.71 5.04
CA LEU A 199 -15.77 -28.13 4.75
C LEU A 199 -16.07 -28.28 3.26
N VAL A 200 -17.21 -28.87 2.95
CA VAL A 200 -17.65 -29.12 1.57
C VAL A 200 -18.40 -27.90 1.01
N LEU A 201 -17.95 -27.43 -0.16
CA LEU A 201 -18.58 -26.37 -0.95
C LEU A 201 -19.68 -26.97 -1.83
N LYS A 202 -20.92 -26.99 -1.31
CA LYS A 202 -22.07 -27.55 -2.02
C LYS A 202 -22.58 -26.59 -3.08
N GLN A 203 -22.83 -27.08 -4.30
CA GLN A 203 -23.53 -26.30 -5.30
C GLN A 203 -24.95 -25.95 -4.81
N CYS A 204 -25.29 -24.66 -4.82
CA CYS A 204 -26.55 -24.17 -4.26
C CYS A 204 -27.55 -23.66 -5.31
N ASN A 205 -27.12 -23.53 -6.58
CA ASN A 205 -28.00 -23.13 -7.68
C ASN A 205 -27.47 -23.62 -9.05
N VAL A 206 -28.27 -23.41 -10.09
CA VAL A 206 -27.95 -23.80 -11.48
C VAL A 206 -26.79 -23.04 -12.09
N ARG A 207 -26.44 -21.84 -11.57
CA ARG A 207 -25.29 -21.06 -12.04
C ARG A 207 -23.96 -21.66 -11.57
N GLY A 208 -23.99 -22.56 -10.58
CA GLY A 208 -22.79 -23.19 -10.02
C GLY A 208 -22.27 -22.53 -8.75
N ASP A 209 -22.99 -21.58 -8.17
CA ASP A 209 -22.55 -20.91 -6.94
C ASP A 209 -22.45 -21.94 -5.81
N ARG A 210 -21.42 -21.79 -4.96
CA ARG A 210 -21.15 -22.71 -3.86
C ARG A 210 -21.60 -22.15 -2.53
N SER A 211 -22.01 -23.03 -1.63
CA SER A 211 -22.39 -22.70 -0.26
C SER A 211 -21.69 -23.65 0.71
N LEU A 212 -21.19 -23.09 1.81
CA LEU A 212 -20.65 -23.84 2.94
C LEU A 212 -21.07 -23.20 4.26
N LEU A 213 -21.18 -24.02 5.30
CA LEU A 213 -21.61 -23.61 6.62
C LEU A 213 -20.40 -23.32 7.50
N LEU A 214 -20.36 -22.12 8.09
CA LEU A 214 -19.22 -21.60 8.87
C LEU A 214 -19.57 -21.26 10.32
N HIS A 215 -20.74 -21.65 10.84
CA HIS A 215 -21.17 -21.20 12.18
C HIS A 215 -20.14 -21.51 13.28
N GLU A 216 -19.46 -22.67 13.25
CA GLU A 216 -18.43 -23.02 14.24
C GLU A 216 -17.19 -22.13 14.09
N VAL A 217 -16.76 -21.89 12.85
CA VAL A 217 -15.62 -21.03 12.51
C VAL A 217 -15.88 -19.58 12.91
N LEU A 218 -17.14 -19.15 12.83
CA LEU A 218 -17.59 -17.83 13.24
C LEU A 218 -17.82 -17.71 14.76
N GLY A 219 -17.68 -18.79 15.52
CA GLY A 219 -17.97 -18.82 16.95
C GLY A 219 -19.46 -18.64 17.26
N PHE A 220 -20.34 -19.07 16.36
CA PHE A 220 -21.80 -18.91 16.42
C PHE A 220 -22.28 -17.45 16.47
N ALA A 221 -21.41 -16.50 16.15
CA ALA A 221 -21.79 -15.09 16.02
C ALA A 221 -22.58 -14.90 14.72
N PRO A 222 -23.71 -14.17 14.75
CA PRO A 222 -24.42 -13.80 13.55
C PRO A 222 -23.57 -12.78 12.77
N VAL A 223 -23.12 -13.16 11.58
CA VAL A 223 -22.36 -12.30 10.69
C VAL A 223 -23.09 -12.29 9.34
N GLY A 224 -24.00 -11.34 9.17
CA GLY A 224 -24.77 -11.17 7.94
C GLY A 224 -24.22 -10.04 7.07
N GLY A 225 -24.07 -10.28 5.77
CA GLY A 225 -23.65 -9.23 4.86
C GLY A 225 -23.08 -9.71 3.52
N ARG A 226 -22.69 -8.72 2.72
CA ARG A 226 -21.86 -8.87 1.53
C ARG A 226 -20.46 -8.41 1.88
N PHE A 227 -19.48 -9.23 1.54
CA PHE A 227 -18.10 -9.02 1.94
C PHE A 227 -17.18 -9.16 0.73
N PRO A 228 -16.18 -8.28 0.59
CA PRO A 228 -15.16 -8.44 -0.43
C PRO A 228 -14.28 -9.65 -0.10
N ALA A 229 -13.95 -10.41 -1.15
CA ALA A 229 -13.06 -11.55 -1.09
C ALA A 229 -11.84 -11.33 -1.98
N PHE A 230 -10.66 -11.67 -1.46
CA PHE A 230 -9.36 -11.47 -2.08
C PHE A 230 -8.60 -12.78 -2.07
N TRP A 231 -8.02 -13.15 -3.19
CA TRP A 231 -7.13 -14.29 -3.27
C TRP A 231 -5.72 -13.88 -2.83
N ASP A 232 -5.15 -14.63 -1.89
CA ASP A 232 -3.76 -14.51 -1.48
C ASP A 232 -2.98 -15.68 -2.09
N ASP A 233 -2.25 -15.41 -3.18
CA ASP A 233 -1.42 -16.42 -3.84
C ASP A 233 -0.27 -16.93 -2.95
N ALA A 234 0.27 -16.11 -2.06
CA ALA A 234 1.36 -16.52 -1.17
C ALA A 234 0.88 -17.49 -0.09
N ALA A 235 -0.32 -17.25 0.45
CA ALA A 235 -0.96 -18.15 1.41
C ALA A 235 -1.74 -19.29 0.74
N GLY A 236 -1.99 -19.20 -0.57
CA GLY A 236 -2.88 -20.09 -1.31
C GLY A 236 -4.30 -20.10 -0.74
N ALA A 237 -4.83 -18.94 -0.32
CA ALA A 237 -6.07 -18.85 0.43
C ALA A 237 -6.96 -17.70 -0.02
N LEU A 238 -8.28 -17.91 0.05
CA LEU A 238 -9.26 -16.83 -0.10
C LEU A 238 -9.43 -16.11 1.24
N LYS A 239 -9.20 -14.80 1.25
CA LYS A 239 -9.43 -13.91 2.40
C LYS A 239 -10.74 -13.17 2.20
N VAL A 240 -11.58 -13.15 3.23
CA VAL A 240 -12.85 -12.41 3.25
C VAL A 240 -12.78 -11.44 4.43
N ARG A 241 -13.00 -10.15 4.17
CA ARG A 241 -13.02 -9.12 5.22
C ARG A 241 -14.41 -8.89 5.74
N LEU A 242 -14.61 -9.12 7.04
CA LEU A 242 -15.92 -9.07 7.69
C LEU A 242 -16.28 -7.66 8.21
N GLU A 243 -15.37 -6.69 8.19
CA GLU A 243 -15.66 -5.28 8.59
C GLU A 243 -16.39 -4.49 7.49
N GLU A 244 -16.22 -4.86 6.22
CA GLU A 244 -16.75 -4.14 5.06
C GLU A 244 -18.13 -4.68 4.62
N ALA A 245 -19.06 -4.87 5.56
CA ALA A 245 -20.42 -5.26 5.21
C ALA A 245 -21.10 -4.13 4.41
N THR A 246 -21.14 -4.25 3.07
CA THR A 246 -21.95 -3.32 2.27
C THR A 246 -23.41 -3.58 2.58
N THR A 247 -23.97 -2.75 3.44
CA THR A 247 -25.38 -2.81 3.80
C THR A 247 -26.16 -2.35 2.58
N GLY A 248 -26.89 -3.24 1.94
CA GLY A 248 -27.70 -2.91 0.77
C GLY A 248 -28.75 -1.86 1.12
N GLY A 249 -28.52 -0.61 0.75
CA GLY A 249 -29.44 0.50 0.93
C GLY A 249 -28.97 1.76 0.19
N ASP A 250 -29.66 2.09 -0.90
CA ASP A 250 -29.52 3.33 -1.65
C ASP A 250 -29.71 4.56 -0.74
N ARG A 251 -28.66 5.38 -0.61
CA ARG A 251 -28.72 6.85 -0.49
C ARG A 251 -27.30 7.43 -0.52
N GLY A 252 -27.05 8.28 -1.53
CA GLY A 252 -25.77 8.96 -1.72
C GLY A 252 -25.33 9.81 -0.54
N ALA A 253 -24.04 9.71 -0.22
CA ALA A 253 -23.15 10.81 0.14
C ALA A 253 -21.75 10.19 0.28
N ASP A 254 -20.88 10.53 -0.65
CA ASP A 254 -19.43 10.42 -0.51
C ASP A 254 -19.01 11.06 0.81
N ARG A 255 -18.62 10.24 1.78
CA ARG A 255 -17.88 10.65 2.97
C ARG A 255 -16.71 9.69 3.10
N GLY A 256 -15.52 10.24 2.90
CA GLY A 256 -14.24 9.56 3.06
C GLY A 256 -14.20 8.73 4.34
N ASP A 257 -13.62 7.54 4.19
CA ASP A 257 -13.42 6.58 5.27
C ASP A 257 -12.53 7.17 6.38
N PRO A 258 -13.05 7.40 7.61
CA PRO A 258 -12.29 7.97 8.72
C PRO A 258 -11.46 6.94 9.51
N ARG A 259 -11.28 5.69 9.03
CA ARG A 259 -10.73 4.59 9.84
C ARG A 259 -9.55 3.85 9.23
N ALA A 260 -8.64 4.57 8.56
CA ALA A 260 -7.28 4.08 8.37
C ALA A 260 -6.62 3.79 9.73
N ARG A 261 -6.59 2.52 10.14
CA ARG A 261 -5.84 2.08 11.33
C ARG A 261 -4.37 2.47 11.14
N PRO A 262 -3.74 3.15 12.11
CA PRO A 262 -2.31 3.41 12.02
C PRO A 262 -1.58 2.07 12.18
N VAL A 263 -0.78 1.71 11.17
CA VAL A 263 0.32 0.77 11.40
C VAL A 263 1.36 1.57 12.20
N VAL A 264 1.30 1.43 13.52
CA VAL A 264 2.15 2.17 14.46
C VAL A 264 3.58 1.65 14.39
N GLY A 265 4.49 2.56 14.07
CA GLY A 265 5.95 2.42 14.21
C GLY A 265 6.61 3.63 14.89
N LEU A 266 5.84 4.40 15.67
CA LEU A 266 6.38 5.45 16.55
C LEU A 266 6.50 4.86 17.96
N PRO A 267 7.72 4.66 18.51
CA PRO A 267 7.86 4.29 19.91
C PRO A 267 7.39 5.45 20.80
N ALA A 268 6.50 5.15 21.75
CA ALA A 268 6.27 6.03 22.89
C ALA A 268 7.59 6.14 23.66
N GLY A 269 8.01 7.38 23.90
CA GLY A 269 9.36 7.70 24.33
C GLY A 269 9.81 7.03 25.61
N ASP A 270 11.10 6.71 25.63
CA ASP A 270 11.91 6.99 26.81
C ASP A 270 13.30 7.46 26.37
N HIS A 271 13.81 8.47 27.07
CA HIS A 271 14.96 9.27 26.67
C HIS A 271 16.28 8.48 26.63
N ALA A 272 16.99 8.49 25.50
CA ALA A 272 18.44 8.73 25.41
C ALA A 272 18.95 8.75 23.96
N GLY A 273 19.29 9.96 23.46
CA GLY A 273 20.42 10.21 22.55
C GLY A 273 20.45 9.56 21.16
N GLY A 274 19.84 10.22 20.17
CA GLY A 274 20.04 9.97 18.73
C GLY A 274 18.79 10.37 17.96
N GLY A 275 18.76 11.59 17.41
CA GLY A 275 17.55 12.21 16.84
C GLY A 275 16.91 11.37 15.74
N ARG A 276 15.82 10.68 16.09
CA ARG A 276 14.86 10.07 15.17
C ARG A 276 13.75 11.08 14.85
N PRO A 277 13.17 11.05 13.66
CA PRO A 277 12.04 11.89 13.29
C PRO A 277 10.82 11.48 14.11
N GLU A 278 10.24 12.44 14.83
CA GLU A 278 9.16 12.19 15.79
C GLU A 278 7.77 12.47 15.18
N THR A 279 7.72 13.10 13.99
CA THR A 279 6.46 13.53 13.35
C THR A 279 6.33 13.09 11.88
N ALA A 280 5.10 13.14 11.34
CA ALA A 280 4.83 12.85 9.93
C ALA A 280 5.51 13.86 8.98
N GLU A 281 5.69 15.11 9.43
CA GLU A 281 6.44 16.14 8.72
C GLU A 281 7.93 15.78 8.63
N ASP A 282 8.52 15.25 9.71
CA ASP A 282 9.90 14.81 9.70
C ASP A 282 10.14 13.61 8.76
N LEU A 283 9.17 12.69 8.67
CA LEU A 283 9.19 11.58 7.72
C LEU A 283 9.09 12.05 6.26
N LEU A 284 8.31 13.11 6.02
CA LEU A 284 8.21 13.75 4.71
C LEU A 284 9.54 14.43 4.33
N HIS A 285 10.20 15.11 5.28
CA HIS A 285 11.55 15.67 5.08
C HIS A 285 12.62 14.60 4.86
N ALA A 286 12.52 13.47 5.54
CA ALA A 286 13.41 12.31 5.38
C ALA A 286 13.28 11.63 4.02
N ALA A 287 12.05 11.48 3.51
CA ALA A 287 11.79 10.98 2.17
C ALA A 287 12.38 11.93 1.12
N THR A 288 12.21 13.24 1.29
CA THR A 288 12.69 14.26 0.34
C THR A 288 14.21 14.43 0.32
N GLY A 289 14.91 14.19 1.45
CA GLY A 289 16.37 14.31 1.56
C GLY A 289 17.18 13.11 1.02
N ALA A 290 16.58 11.93 0.84
CA ALA A 290 17.33 10.71 0.48
C ALA A 290 17.95 10.75 -0.93
N ALA A 291 17.41 11.52 -1.88
CA ALA A 291 17.90 11.57 -3.26
C ALA A 291 19.12 12.46 -3.47
N ASP A 292 19.41 13.39 -2.56
CA ASP A 292 20.52 14.33 -2.72
C ASP A 292 21.82 13.69 -2.23
N GLY A 293 22.63 13.23 -3.18
CA GLY A 293 23.95 12.68 -2.92
C GLY A 293 24.86 13.71 -2.26
N GLY A 294 24.90 13.71 -0.93
CA GLY A 294 26.01 14.17 -0.10
C GLY A 294 26.47 15.62 -0.28
N ARG A 295 25.92 16.52 0.54
CA ARG A 295 26.72 17.55 1.24
C ARG A 295 26.18 17.72 2.66
N ARG A 296 27.04 17.47 3.66
CA ARG A 296 26.77 17.90 5.03
C ARG A 296 26.63 19.43 5.05
N PRO A 297 25.66 20.02 5.77
CA PRO A 297 25.72 21.42 6.12
C PRO A 297 26.75 21.58 7.24
N ALA A 298 28.01 21.77 6.88
CA ALA A 298 29.04 22.26 7.79
C ALA A 298 29.59 23.58 7.23
N ASP A 299 29.70 24.57 8.12
CA ASP A 299 30.32 25.88 7.97
C ASP A 299 29.60 26.93 7.09
N ARG A 300 28.49 27.47 7.63
CA ARG A 300 28.22 28.91 7.53
C ARG A 300 28.72 29.60 8.79
N GLY A 301 30.03 29.80 8.87
CA GLY A 301 30.68 30.60 9.90
C GLY A 301 32.05 31.06 9.42
N ALA A 302 32.20 32.37 9.22
CA ALA A 302 33.44 33.08 8.92
C ALA A 302 34.04 32.93 7.50
N ALA A 303 33.42 33.64 6.55
CA ALA A 303 34.16 34.27 5.45
C ALA A 303 33.55 35.65 5.16
N ALA A 304 33.79 36.57 6.08
CA ALA A 304 33.54 38.00 5.89
C ALA A 304 34.80 38.76 6.33
N ASP A 305 35.74 38.91 5.41
CA ASP A 305 36.50 40.16 5.25
C ASP A 305 37.46 40.01 4.06
N LEU A 306 37.18 40.73 2.97
CA LEU A 306 38.15 41.23 1.98
C LEU A 306 37.39 42.00 0.90
N ALA A 307 36.86 43.15 1.29
CA ALA A 307 36.50 44.22 0.35
C ALA A 307 36.73 45.58 1.02
N GLY A 308 37.92 46.14 0.83
CA GLY A 308 38.15 47.57 1.06
C GLY A 308 39.52 47.90 1.63
N ARG A 309 40.48 48.19 0.74
CA ARG A 309 41.42 49.34 0.79
C ARG A 309 42.47 49.20 -0.31
N GLY A 310 42.43 50.13 -1.26
CA GLY A 310 43.44 50.30 -2.30
C GLY A 310 43.04 51.42 -3.25
N ARG A 311 43.35 52.66 -2.83
CA ARG A 311 43.76 53.71 -3.77
C ARG A 311 45.23 53.50 -4.07
#